data_AF-X1J5D5-F1
#
_entry.id   AF-X1J5D5-F1
#
_cell.length_a   1.000
_cell.length_b   1.000
_cell.length_c   1.000
_cell.angle_alpha   90.00
_cell.angle_beta   90.00
_cell.angle_gamma   90.00
#
_symmetry.space_group_name_H-M   'P 1'
#
loop_
_entity.id
_entity.type
_entity.pdbx_description
1 polymer ?
#
loop_
_entity_poly.entity_id
_entity_poly.type
_entity_poly.pdbx_seq_one_letter_code
_entity_poly.pdbx_strand_id
1 'polypeptide(L)'
;MKKISEINISGKMKVKIINKEIDGFRKEYIQKLKIEDPEAYQELRESQKKDLSRFRKKNPGYQKKWRKNTRKNKGNIKKDTG
;
A
#
# COMPACT_ATOMS: atom_id res chain seq x y z
N MET A 1 9.58 -23.30 4.15
CA MET A 1 10.09 -21.93 3.97
C MET A 1 10.88 -21.54 5.21
N LYS A 2 12.06 -20.92 5.08
CA LYS A 2 12.80 -20.38 6.24
C LYS A 2 11.99 -19.25 6.87
N LYS A 3 12.00 -19.12 8.20
CA LYS A 3 11.32 -18.00 8.87
C LYS A 3 12.03 -16.70 8.50
N ILE A 4 11.30 -15.60 8.37
CA ILE A 4 11.89 -14.27 8.08
C ILE A 4 12.93 -13.87 9.14
N SER A 5 12.78 -14.37 10.37
CA SER A 5 13.76 -14.24 11.45
C SER A 5 15.12 -14.86 11.11
N GLU A 6 15.15 -15.95 10.35
CA GLU A 6 16.31 -16.76 9.97
C GLU A 6 17.02 -16.25 8.70
N ILE A 7 16.43 -15.28 8.00
CA ILE A 7 17.04 -14.69 6.80
C ILE A 7 18.04 -13.62 7.24
N ASN A 8 19.31 -13.76 6.82
CA ASN A 8 20.36 -12.77 7.06
C ASN A 8 20.22 -11.55 6.12
N ILE A 9 19.24 -10.71 6.43
CA ILE A 9 18.96 -9.46 5.72
C ILE A 9 18.73 -8.33 6.72
N SER A 10 18.96 -7.09 6.29
CA SER A 10 18.73 -5.92 7.13
C SER A 10 17.28 -5.85 7.65
N GLY A 11 17.09 -5.26 8.83
CA GLY A 11 15.75 -5.08 9.41
C GLY A 11 14.79 -4.34 8.47
N LYS A 12 15.29 -3.35 7.70
CA LYS A 12 14.52 -2.66 6.66
C LYS A 12 14.00 -3.60 5.57
N MET A 13 14.81 -4.59 5.18
CA MET A 13 14.41 -5.59 4.18
C MET A 13 13.40 -6.59 4.77
N LYS A 14 13.57 -7.01 6.03
CA LYS A 14 12.59 -7.85 6.73
C LYS A 14 11.21 -7.19 6.76
N VAL A 15 11.14 -5.91 7.13
CA VAL A 15 9.88 -5.14 7.15
C VAL A 15 9.27 -5.04 5.75
N LYS A 16 10.07 -4.84 4.69
CA LYS A 16 9.56 -4.82 3.31
C LYS A 16 8.92 -6.15 2.90
N ILE A 17 9.53 -7.28 3.25
CA ILE A 17 9.00 -8.61 2.92
C ILE A 17 7.68 -8.85 3.66
N ILE A 18 7.65 -8.59 4.97
CA ILE A 18 6.44 -8.74 5.78
C ILE A 18 5.30 -7.87 5.22
N ASN A 19 5.59 -6.61 4.91
CA ASN A 19 4.58 -5.71 4.34
C ASN A 19 4.06 -6.21 2.99
N LYS A 20 4.94 -6.78 2.15
CA LYS A 20 4.55 -7.34 0.85
C LYS A 20 3.62 -8.54 1.01
N GLU A 21 3.90 -9.43 1.97
CA GLU A 21 3.04 -10.59 2.27
C GLU A 21 1.68 -10.14 2.80
N ILE A 22 1.66 -9.22 3.78
CA ILE A 22 0.42 -8.64 4.33
C ILE A 22 -0.43 -8.01 3.21
N ASP A 23 0.20 -7.25 2.31
CA ASP A 23 -0.50 -6.65 1.17
C ASP A 23 -1.05 -7.69 0.19
N GLY A 24 -0.35 -8.81 0.01
CA GLY A 24 -0.83 -9.97 -0.75
C GLY A 24 -2.10 -10.54 -0.16
N PHE A 25 -2.06 -10.94 1.11
CA PHE A 25 -3.22 -11.49 1.82
C PHE A 25 -4.42 -10.55 1.84
N ARG A 26 -4.18 -9.24 2.04
CA ARG A 26 -5.25 -8.24 2.00
C ARG A 26 -5.93 -8.16 0.62
N LYS A 27 -5.17 -8.25 -0.47
CA LYS A 27 -5.74 -8.22 -1.81
C LYS A 27 -6.60 -9.44 -2.08
N GLU A 28 -6.10 -10.62 -1.74
CA GLU A 28 -6.85 -11.87 -1.90
C GLU A 28 -8.13 -11.86 -1.08
N TYR A 29 -8.05 -11.45 0.19
CA TYR A 29 -9.22 -11.30 1.06
C TYR A 29 -10.26 -10.35 0.45
N ILE A 30 -9.85 -9.17 -0.01
CA ILE A 30 -10.78 -8.19 -0.60
C ILE A 30 -11.40 -8.73 -1.90
N GLN A 31 -10.65 -9.48 -2.71
CA GLN A 31 -11.18 -10.10 -3.93
C GLN A 31 -12.22 -11.17 -3.61
N LYS A 32 -11.96 -12.02 -2.63
CA LYS A 32 -12.93 -13.02 -2.16
C LYS A 32 -14.17 -12.36 -1.57
N LEU A 33 -13.98 -11.40 -0.67
CA LEU A 33 -15.05 -10.64 -0.05
C LEU A 33 -15.98 -10.00 -1.08
N LYS A 34 -15.44 -9.46 -2.18
CA LYS A 34 -16.24 -8.88 -3.26
C LYS A 34 -17.22 -9.88 -3.91
N ILE A 35 -16.88 -11.16 -3.95
CA ILE A 35 -17.67 -12.22 -4.58
C ILE A 35 -18.61 -12.86 -3.55
N GLU A 36 -18.07 -13.19 -2.37
CA GLU A 36 -18.77 -13.92 -1.31
C GLU A 36 -19.77 -13.03 -0.55
N ASP A 37 -19.44 -11.77 -0.31
CA ASP A 37 -20.27 -10.80 0.41
C ASP A 37 -20.08 -9.36 -0.15
N PRO A 38 -20.81 -9.03 -1.24
CA PRO A 38 -20.70 -7.72 -1.88
C PRO A 38 -21.09 -6.55 -0.97
N GLU A 39 -21.99 -6.77 -0.01
CA GLU A 39 -22.45 -5.74 0.92
C GLU A 39 -21.34 -5.38 1.91
N ALA A 40 -20.74 -6.39 2.56
CA ALA A 40 -19.58 -6.19 3.43
C ALA A 40 -18.37 -5.60 2.67
N TYR A 41 -18.17 -6.00 1.41
CA TYR A 41 -17.16 -5.35 0.55
C TYR A 41 -17.46 -3.86 0.38
N GLN A 42 -18.72 -3.48 0.15
CA GLN A 42 -19.09 -2.08 -0.04
C GLN A 42 -18.90 -1.27 1.23
N GLU A 43 -19.31 -1.78 2.39
CA GLU A 43 -19.07 -1.16 3.70
C GLU A 43 -17.57 -0.93 3.96
N LEU A 44 -16.73 -1.93 3.68
CA LEU A 44 -15.28 -1.81 3.80
C LEU A 44 -14.74 -0.68 2.92
N ARG A 45 -15.21 -0.57 1.68
CA ARG A 45 -14.75 0.47 0.74
C ARG A 45 -15.20 1.86 1.18
N GLU A 46 -16.40 2.01 1.72
CA GLU A 46 -16.88 3.27 2.27
C GLU A 46 -16.09 3.71 3.50
N SER A 47 -15.82 2.78 4.41
CA SER A 47 -14.99 3.01 5.59
C SER A 47 -13.60 3.50 5.19
N GLN A 48 -12.93 2.80 4.27
CA GLN A 48 -11.63 3.21 3.73
C GLN A 48 -11.66 4.59 3.09
N LYS A 49 -12.72 4.93 2.35
CA LYS A 49 -12.89 6.27 1.76
C LYS A 49 -13.02 7.35 2.84
N LYS A 50 -13.82 7.09 3.90
CA LYS A 50 -14.02 8.02 5.03
C LYS A 50 -12.70 8.28 5.75
N ASP A 51 -11.94 7.25 6.04
CA ASP A 51 -10.63 7.38 6.71
C ASP A 51 -9.62 8.12 5.84
N LEU A 52 -9.55 7.80 4.55
CA LEU A 52 -8.70 8.53 3.60
C LEU A 52 -9.08 10.00 3.51
N SER A 53 -10.37 10.32 3.53
CA SER A 53 -10.88 11.70 3.54
C SER A 53 -10.46 12.44 4.81
N ARG A 54 -10.66 11.83 5.99
CA ARG A 54 -10.22 12.39 7.29
C ARG A 54 -8.71 12.62 7.32
N PHE A 55 -7.94 11.64 6.87
CA PHE A 55 -6.49 11.77 6.78
C PHE A 55 -6.06 12.93 5.88
N ARG A 56 -6.67 13.08 4.69
CA ARG A 56 -6.36 14.18 3.76
C ARG A 56 -6.74 15.54 4.33
N LYS A 57 -7.88 15.65 5.01
CA LYS A 57 -8.28 16.88 5.71
C LYS A 57 -7.26 17.28 6.78
N LYS A 58 -6.79 16.31 7.58
CA LYS A 58 -5.76 16.53 8.61
C LYS A 58 -4.37 16.81 8.01
N ASN A 59 -4.11 16.37 6.78
CA ASN A 59 -2.80 16.46 6.13
C ASN A 59 -2.90 17.11 4.73
N PRO A 60 -3.31 18.39 4.62
CA PRO A 60 -3.56 19.05 3.33
C PRO A 60 -2.31 19.12 2.44
N GLY A 61 -1.12 19.21 3.05
CA GLY A 61 0.16 19.21 2.35
C GLY A 61 0.63 17.84 1.87
N TYR A 62 0.06 16.74 2.38
CA TYR A 62 0.48 15.38 2.05
C TYR A 62 0.26 15.08 0.56
N GLN A 63 -0.87 15.49 0.00
CA GLN A 63 -1.17 15.24 -1.41
C GLN A 63 -0.22 16.00 -2.34
N LYS A 64 0.12 17.26 -2.01
CA LYS A 64 1.11 18.07 -2.75
C LYS A 64 2.51 17.45 -2.67
N LYS A 65 2.94 17.03 -1.46
CA LYS A 65 4.23 16.34 -1.24
C LYS A 65 4.30 15.00 -1.98
N TRP A 66 3.25 14.19 -1.91
CA TRP A 66 3.14 12.89 -2.60
C TRP A 66 3.20 13.05 -4.13
N ARG A 67 2.46 14.02 -4.70
CA ARG A 67 2.52 14.34 -6.14
C ARG A 67 3.92 14.80 -6.58
N LYS A 68 4.62 15.58 -5.76
CA LYS A 68 5.99 16.02 -6.06
C LYS A 68 6.97 14.84 -6.06
N ASN A 69 6.88 13.95 -5.08
CA ASN A 69 7.76 12.78 -4.98
C ASN A 69 7.52 11.77 -6.10
N THR A 70 6.26 11.54 -6.47
CA THR A 70 5.91 10.65 -7.60
C THR A 70 6.37 11.20 -8.96
N ARG A 71 6.28 12.53 -9.19
CA ARG A 71 6.85 13.16 -10.39
C ARG A 71 8.37 13.05 -10.46
N LYS A 72 9.07 13.26 -9.33
CA LYS A 72 10.53 13.06 -9.25
C LYS A 72 10.94 11.62 -9.57
N ASN A 73 10.24 10.63 -9.03
CA ASN A 73 10.52 9.23 -9.33
C ASN A 73 10.30 8.88 -10.80
N LYS A 74 9.26 9.41 -11.46
CA LYS A 74 9.04 9.21 -12.91
C LYS A 74 10.11 9.87 -13.78
N GLY A 75 10.66 11.01 -13.35
CA GLY A 75 11.74 11.69 -14.04
C GLY A 75 13.07 10.93 -13.97
N ASN A 76 13.34 10.26 -12.85
CA ASN A 76 14.55 9.44 -12.69
C ASN A 76 14.48 8.15 -13.50
N ILE A 77 13.34 7.46 -13.52
CA ILE A 77 13.15 6.23 -14.32
C ILE A 77 13.39 6.47 -15.83
N LYS A 78 13.07 7.66 -16.36
CA LYS A 78 13.32 8.01 -17.77
C LYS A 78 14.78 8.32 -18.10
N LYS A 79 15.61 8.66 -17.10
CA LYS A 79 17.03 8.99 -17.28
C LYS A 79 17.93 7.76 -17.19
N ASP A 80 17.49 6.72 -16.49
CA ASP A 80 18.26 5.48 -16.29
C ASP A 80 18.04 4.45 -17.44
N THR A 81 17.20 4.78 -18.42
CA THR A 81 16.87 3.93 -19.59
C THR A 81 17.31 4.54 -20.93
N GLY A 82 18.15 5.58 -20.90
CA GLY A 82 18.65 6.29 -22.08
C GLY A 82 20.17 6.15 -22.20
#